data_AF-A0A7G9FEY6-F1
#
_entry.id   AF-A0A7G9FEY6-F1
#
_cell.length_a   1.000
_cell.length_b   1.000
_cell.length_c   1.000
_cell.angle_alpha   90.00
_cell.angle_beta   90.00
_cell.angle_gamma   90.00
#
_symmetry.space_group_name_H-M   'P 1'
#
loop_
_entity.id
_entity.type
_entity.pdbx_description
1 polymer ?
#
loop_
_entity_poly.entity_id
_entity_poly.type
_entity_poly.pdbx_seq_one_letter_code
_entity_poly.pdbx_strand_id
1 'polypeptide(L)'
;MNTLITMTLDEVKKNPLTEEEKNVIRRAAAQVRAGTAEDDPDCPKQTKEELAKFRPWYEVHPEWREAKKTGIHLQIDTDVLEWYKSQGREYQTKMNDVLRAHAFLQRRAEH
;
A
#
# COMPACT_ATOMS: atom_id res chain seq x y z
N MET A 1 7.42 26.43 7.97
CA MET A 1 8.62 25.69 7.52
C MET A 1 8.49 24.27 8.04
N ASN A 2 7.96 23.34 7.24
CA ASN A 2 7.75 21.96 7.70
C ASN A 2 9.02 21.14 7.40
N THR A 3 9.75 20.76 8.44
CA THR A 3 10.94 19.91 8.34
C THR A 3 10.46 18.47 8.15
N LEU A 4 10.51 17.96 6.92
CA LEU A 4 10.31 16.53 6.67
C LEU A 4 11.53 15.79 7.23
N ILE A 5 11.33 15.04 8.31
CA ILE A 5 12.35 14.21 8.93
C ILE A 5 12.20 12.79 8.38
N THR A 6 13.11 12.36 7.53
CA THR A 6 13.23 10.95 7.13
C THR A 6 13.84 10.15 8.28
N MET A 7 13.04 9.33 8.94
CA MET A 7 13.50 8.38 9.97
C MET A 7 13.38 6.94 9.48
N THR A 8 14.27 6.08 9.94
CA THR A 8 14.20 4.63 9.69
C THR A 8 13.19 3.96 10.63
N LEU A 9 12.66 2.80 10.23
CA LEU A 9 11.65 2.06 11.01
C LEU A 9 12.16 1.67 12.41
N ASP A 10 13.46 1.45 12.56
CA ASP A 10 14.09 1.08 13.84
C ASP A 10 14.17 2.27 14.80
N GLU A 11 14.44 3.46 14.28
CA GLU A 11 14.48 4.71 15.05
C GLU A 11 13.09 5.09 15.56
N VAL A 12 12.04 4.90 14.76
CA VAL A 12 10.65 5.13 15.16
C VAL A 12 10.23 4.18 16.29
N LYS A 13 10.66 2.92 16.25
CA LYS A 13 10.35 1.93 17.30
C LYS A 13 11.05 2.24 18.63
N LYS A 14 12.21 2.87 18.59
CA LYS A 14 13.03 3.18 19.77
C LYS A 14 12.67 4.52 20.43
N ASN A 15 11.79 5.31 19.83
CA ASN A 15 11.33 6.59 20.38
C ASN A 15 9.87 6.48 20.85
N PRO A 16 9.60 5.85 22.00
CA PRO A 16 8.25 5.80 22.55
C PRO A 16 7.80 7.21 22.93
N LEU A 17 6.52 7.51 22.75
CA LEU A 17 5.92 8.76 23.21
C LEU A 17 6.21 8.97 24.70
N THR A 18 6.66 10.18 25.03
CA THR A 18 6.81 10.66 26.40
C THR A 18 5.44 10.78 27.08
N GLU A 19 5.42 10.76 28.42
CA GLU A 19 4.17 10.87 29.18
C GLU A 19 3.46 12.22 28.97
N GLU A 20 4.21 13.27 28.64
CA GLU A 20 3.65 14.57 28.28
C GLU A 20 2.91 14.52 26.94
N GLU A 21 3.48 13.89 25.92
CA GLU A 21 2.83 13.70 24.61
C GLU A 21 1.55 12.85 24.73
N LYS A 22 1.58 11.79 25.55
CA LYS A 22 0.40 10.98 25.83
C LYS A 22 -0.71 11.79 26.50
N ASN A 23 -0.36 12.69 27.42
CA ASN A 23 -1.34 13.54 28.09
C ASN A 23 -1.93 14.62 27.16
N VAL A 24 -1.13 15.16 26.24
CA VAL A 24 -1.63 16.07 25.19
C VAL A 24 -2.65 15.34 24.31
N ILE A 25 -2.34 14.13 23.85
CA ILE A 25 -3.26 13.32 23.04
C ILE A 25 -4.56 13.01 23.81
N ARG A 26 -4.46 12.65 25.09
CA ARG A 26 -5.65 12.37 25.93
C ARG A 26 -6.52 13.60 26.11
N ARG A 27 -5.94 14.78 26.32
CA ARG A 27 -6.66 16.06 26.44
C ARG A 27 -7.36 16.42 25.15
N ALA A 28 -6.66 16.32 24.01
CA ALA A 28 -7.24 16.55 22.69
C ALA A 28 -8.39 15.57 22.41
N ALA A 29 -8.21 14.27 22.71
CA ALA A 29 -9.26 13.27 22.56
C ALA A 29 -10.48 13.55 23.47
N ALA A 30 -10.26 14.08 24.68
CA ALA A 30 -11.33 14.50 25.57
C ALA A 30 -12.09 15.73 25.03
N GLN A 31 -11.40 16.70 24.44
CA GLN A 31 -12.02 17.88 23.81
C GLN A 31 -12.86 17.51 22.58
N VAL A 32 -12.39 16.57 21.75
CA VAL A 32 -13.16 16.04 20.62
C VAL A 32 -14.41 15.29 21.11
N ARG A 33 -14.28 14.45 22.15
CA ARG A 33 -15.42 13.74 22.75
C ARG A 33 -16.43 14.68 23.42
N ALA A 34 -15.95 15.76 24.02
CA ALA A 34 -16.77 16.80 24.62
C ALA A 34 -17.43 17.73 23.57
N GLY A 35 -17.19 17.50 22.27
CA GLY A 35 -17.78 18.27 21.17
C GLY A 35 -17.34 19.74 21.12
N THR A 36 -16.25 20.08 21.81
CA THR A 36 -15.71 21.45 21.93
C THR A 36 -14.50 21.69 21.05
N ALA A 37 -14.10 20.69 20.26
CA ALA A 37 -13.08 20.87 19.24
C ALA A 37 -13.63 21.80 18.15
N GLU A 38 -12.89 22.87 17.87
CA GLU A 38 -13.17 23.77 16.77
C GLU A 38 -13.14 22.96 15.46
N ASP A 39 -14.21 23.06 14.67
CA ASP A 39 -14.30 22.40 13.37
C ASP A 39 -13.30 23.05 12.40
N ASP A 40 -12.33 22.27 11.93
CA ASP A 40 -11.38 22.71 10.92
C ASP A 40 -12.11 22.86 9.57
N PRO A 41 -12.05 24.03 8.90
CA PRO A 41 -12.78 24.28 7.66
C PRO A 41 -12.32 23.37 6.49
N ASP A 42 -11.15 22.74 6.58
CA ASP A 42 -10.63 21.79 5.59
C ASP A 42 -11.11 20.34 5.86
N CYS A 43 -11.62 20.06 7.06
CA CYS A 43 -12.07 18.72 7.48
C CYS A 43 -13.56 18.72 7.91
N PRO A 44 -14.49 18.86 6.95
CA PRO A 44 -15.92 18.82 7.27
C PRO A 44 -16.31 17.48 7.89
N LYS A 45 -17.18 17.51 8.91
CA LYS A 45 -17.79 16.31 9.50
C LYS A 45 -18.55 15.55 8.42
N GLN A 46 -17.96 14.47 7.90
CA GLN A 46 -18.61 13.64 6.90
C GLN A 46 -19.89 13.04 7.49
N THR A 47 -21.00 13.27 6.80
CA THR A 47 -22.30 12.73 7.19
C THR A 47 -22.29 11.21 6.95
N LYS A 48 -23.02 10.44 7.76
CA LYS A 48 -23.09 8.96 7.61
C LYS A 48 -23.52 8.53 6.20
N GLU A 49 -24.32 9.36 5.54
CA GLU A 49 -24.81 9.16 4.18
C GLU A 49 -23.73 9.37 3.10
N GLU A 50 -22.72 10.20 3.38
CA GLU A 50 -21.57 10.40 2.50
C GLU A 50 -20.55 9.29 2.68
N LEU A 51 -20.32 8.87 3.94
CA LEU A 51 -19.51 7.69 4.28
C LEU A 51 -20.01 6.41 3.61
N ALA A 52 -21.33 6.23 3.49
CA ALA A 52 -21.92 5.08 2.82
C ALA A 52 -21.68 5.04 1.29
N LYS A 53 -21.33 6.17 0.68
CA LYS A 53 -20.99 6.25 -0.75
C LYS A 53 -19.53 5.94 -1.04
N PHE A 54 -18.68 5.83 0.00
CA PHE A 54 -17.29 5.44 -0.18
C PHE A 54 -17.24 3.99 -0.62
N ARG A 55 -16.95 3.81 -1.91
CA ARG A 55 -16.62 2.49 -2.43
C ARG A 55 -15.19 2.19 -2.04
N PRO A 56 -14.90 0.94 -1.63
CA PRO A 56 -13.54 0.54 -1.38
C PRO A 56 -12.65 0.79 -2.60
N TRP A 57 -11.46 1.34 -2.36
CA TRP A 57 -10.52 1.75 -3.40
C TRP A 57 -10.20 0.65 -4.42
N TYR A 58 -10.16 -0.62 -3.98
CA TYR A 58 -9.92 -1.81 -4.82
C TYR A 58 -11.10 -2.22 -5.72
N GLU A 59 -12.28 -1.64 -5.55
CA GLU A 59 -13.42 -1.76 -6.46
C GLU A 59 -13.40 -0.69 -7.55
N VAL A 60 -12.87 0.49 -7.24
CA VAL A 60 -12.77 1.62 -8.16
C VAL A 60 -11.55 1.49 -9.09
N HIS A 61 -10.47 0.85 -8.61
CA HIS A 61 -9.25 0.61 -9.38
C HIS A 61 -8.96 -0.89 -9.52
N PRO A 62 -9.75 -1.64 -10.33
CA PRO A 62 -9.51 -3.05 -10.58
C PRO A 62 -8.16 -3.31 -11.26
N GLU A 63 -7.65 -2.36 -12.04
CA GLU A 63 -6.32 -2.41 -12.66
C GLU A 63 -5.15 -2.46 -11.64
N TRP A 64 -5.35 -1.94 -10.42
CA TRP A 64 -4.33 -1.90 -9.36
C TRP A 64 -4.51 -3.02 -8.35
N ARG A 65 -5.53 -3.87 -8.53
CA ARG A 65 -5.67 -5.09 -7.74
C ARG A 65 -4.47 -5.97 -8.05
N GLU A 66 -3.58 -6.13 -7.07
CA GLU A 66 -2.50 -7.09 -7.15
C GLU A 66 -3.08 -8.46 -7.55
N ALA A 67 -2.73 -8.90 -8.75
CA ALA A 67 -3.16 -10.20 -9.24
C ALA A 67 -2.72 -11.25 -8.23
N LYS A 68 -3.62 -12.16 -7.84
CA LYS A 68 -3.29 -13.27 -6.95
C LYS A 68 -2.11 -14.04 -7.55
N LYS A 69 -0.98 -14.03 -6.85
CA LYS A 69 0.22 -14.79 -7.22
C LYS A 69 0.18 -16.11 -6.45
N THR A 70 0.27 -17.23 -7.17
CA THR A 70 0.40 -18.55 -6.56
C THR A 70 1.87 -18.97 -6.65
N GLY A 71 2.46 -19.34 -5.52
CA GLY A 71 3.80 -19.91 -5.49
C GLY A 71 3.77 -21.35 -5.99
N ILE A 72 4.49 -21.62 -7.07
CA ILE A 72 4.70 -22.97 -7.60
C ILE A 72 6.20 -23.28 -7.59
N HIS A 73 6.56 -24.56 -7.48
CA HIS A 73 7.93 -25.01 -7.64
C HIS A 73 8.16 -25.43 -9.11
N LEU A 74 8.93 -24.63 -9.84
CA LEU A 74 9.29 -24.87 -11.24
C LEU A 74 10.81 -24.95 -11.37
N GLN A 75 11.31 -25.94 -12.10
CA GLN A 75 12.72 -25.99 -12.49
C GLN A 75 12.92 -25.14 -13.75
N ILE A 76 13.91 -24.26 -13.72
CA ILE A 76 14.28 -23.36 -14.81
C ILE A 76 15.77 -23.57 -15.08
N ASP A 77 16.18 -23.54 -16.34
CA ASP A 77 17.58 -23.62 -16.72
C ASP A 77 18.42 -22.52 -16.05
N THR A 78 19.63 -22.89 -15.62
CA THR A 78 20.48 -22.03 -14.81
C THR A 78 20.92 -20.78 -15.58
N ASP A 79 21.23 -20.92 -16.87
CA ASP A 79 21.65 -19.82 -17.74
C ASP A 79 20.54 -18.78 -17.94
N VAL A 80 19.29 -19.24 -18.08
CA VAL A 80 18.12 -18.37 -18.19
C VAL A 80 17.92 -17.60 -16.88
N LEU A 81 18.02 -18.30 -15.74
CA LEU A 81 17.88 -17.65 -14.43
C LEU A 81 18.97 -16.62 -14.17
N GLU A 82 20.22 -16.92 -14.53
CA GLU A 82 21.35 -15.98 -14.41
C GLU A 82 21.17 -14.75 -15.31
N TRP A 83 20.71 -14.95 -16.54
CA TRP A 83 20.39 -13.84 -17.44
C TRP A 83 19.32 -12.93 -16.83
N TYR A 84 18.22 -13.48 -16.31
CA TYR A 84 17.18 -12.69 -15.66
C TYR A 84 17.70 -11.99 -14.39
N LYS A 85 18.53 -12.64 -13.58
CA LYS A 85 19.14 -12.02 -12.38
C LYS A 85 20.08 -10.86 -12.73
N SER A 86 20.78 -10.92 -13.87
CA SER A 86 21.62 -9.82 -14.35
C SER A 86 20.82 -8.54 -14.65
N GLN A 87 19.52 -8.68 -14.91
CA GLN A 87 18.60 -7.58 -15.24
C GLN A 87 18.08 -6.80 -14.02
N GLY A 88 18.54 -7.13 -12.81
CA GLY A 88 18.27 -6.42 -11.56
C GLY A 88 17.33 -7.13 -10.59
N ARG A 89 16.99 -6.44 -9.50
CA ARG A 89 16.24 -6.98 -8.34
C ARG A 89 14.81 -7.43 -8.68
N GLU A 90 14.27 -7.01 -9.82
CA GLU A 90 12.90 -7.27 -10.27
C GLU A 90 12.79 -8.42 -11.30
N TYR A 91 13.79 -9.31 -11.34
CA TYR A 91 13.84 -10.41 -12.31
C TYR A 91 12.59 -11.32 -12.26
N GLN A 92 12.01 -11.56 -11.08
CA GLN A 92 10.78 -12.34 -10.93
C GLN A 92 9.57 -11.64 -11.57
N THR A 93 9.49 -10.32 -11.47
CA THR A 93 8.42 -9.53 -12.11
C THR A 93 8.53 -9.60 -13.63
N LYS A 94 9.76 -9.46 -14.17
CA LYS A 94 10.04 -9.61 -15.62
C LYS A 94 9.67 -11.01 -16.12
N MET A 95 10.05 -12.05 -15.38
CA MET A 95 9.71 -13.44 -15.74
C MET A 95 8.19 -13.66 -15.78
N ASN A 96 7.46 -13.13 -14.80
CA ASN A 96 6.01 -13.22 -14.77
C ASN A 96 5.34 -12.43 -15.91
N ASP A 97 5.91 -11.30 -16.33
CA ASP A 97 5.40 -10.52 -17.46
C ASP A 97 5.52 -11.28 -18.79
N VAL A 98 6.67 -11.92 -19.03
CA VAL A 98 6.89 -12.77 -20.21
C VAL A 98 5.93 -13.96 -20.22
N LEU A 99 5.73 -14.63 -19.08
CA LEU A 99 4.77 -15.74 -18.96
C LEU A 99 3.34 -15.28 -19.27
N ARG A 100 2.94 -14.09 -18.80
CA ARG A 100 1.63 -13.51 -19.14
C ARG A 100 1.51 -13.21 -20.62
N ALA A 101 2.49 -12.52 -21.20
CA ALA A 101 2.49 -12.18 -22.61
C ALA A 101 2.33 -13.45 -23.45
N HIS A 102 3.11 -14.49 -23.18
CA HIS A 102 3.03 -15.75 -23.91
C HIS A 102 1.68 -16.46 -23.74
N ALA A 103 1.21 -16.63 -22.50
CA ALA A 103 -0.04 -17.32 -22.21
C ALA A 103 -1.28 -16.60 -22.82
N PHE A 104 -1.32 -15.27 -22.76
CA PHE A 104 -2.44 -14.50 -23.30
C PHE A 104 -2.35 -14.29 -24.82
N LEU A 105 -1.14 -14.30 -25.41
CA LEU A 105 -0.98 -14.31 -26.87
C LEU A 105 -1.46 -15.65 -27.47
N GLN A 106 -1.13 -16.78 -26.86
CA GLN A 106 -1.61 -18.10 -27.29
C GLN A 106 -3.14 -18.18 -27.25
N ARG A 107 -3.75 -17.73 -26.14
CA ARG A 107 -5.21 -17.69 -25.99
C ARG A 107 -5.94 -16.86 -27.05
N ARG A 108 -5.27 -15.86 -27.64
CA ARG A 108 -5.81 -15.05 -28.76
C ARG A 108 -5.63 -15.69 -30.13
N ALA A 109 -4.71 -16.65 -30.26
CA ALA A 109 -4.45 -17.38 -31.49
C ALA A 109 -5.27 -18.68 -31.61
N GLU A 110 -5.75 -19.20 -30.48
CA GLU A 110 -6.61 -20.39 -30.40
C GLU A 110 -8.11 -20.08 -30.55
N HIS A 111 -8.47 -18.80 -30.68
CA HIS A 111 -9.83 -18.29 -30.91
C HIS A 111 -9.93 -17.64 -32.29
#